data_AF-T1B385-F1
#
_entry.id   AF-T1B385-F1
#
_cell.length_a   1.000
_cell.length_b   1.000
_cell.length_c   1.000
_cell.angle_alpha   90.00
_cell.angle_beta   90.00
_cell.angle_gamma   90.00
#
_symmetry.space_group_name_H-M   'P 1'
#
loop_
_entity.id
_entity.type
_entity.pdbx_description
1 polymer ?
#
loop_
_entity_poly.entity_id
_entity_poly.type
_entity_poly.pdbx_seq_one_letter_code
_entity_poly.pdbx_strand_id
1 'polypeptide(L)'
;GRLDHDSEGLLLLTDEGALIQRLTDPRHHAPKTYLAQIEREPDDGALNALRRGVTLNDGTTRPAEAQRVAAPDWLWPRDPPIRARESVADAWLQITLREGRNRQIRRMTAAVGHPTLRL
;
A
#
# COMPACT_ATOMS: atom_id res chain seq x y z
N GLY A 1 13.83 -2.60 -7.33
CA GLY A 1 12.84 -1.49 -7.34
C GLY A 1 13.26 -0.44 -6.34
N ARG A 2 12.45 0.59 -6.11
CA ARG A 2 12.68 1.60 -5.07
C ARG A 2 11.58 1.50 -4.02
N LEU A 3 11.92 1.77 -2.76
CA LEU A 3 10.99 1.95 -1.65
C LEU A 3 11.04 3.43 -1.23
N ASP A 4 9.90 4.06 -0.99
CA ASP A 4 9.87 5.44 -0.52
C ASP A 4 10.46 5.53 0.90
N HIS A 5 11.15 6.63 1.19
CA HIS A 5 11.80 6.85 2.49
C HIS A 5 10.86 6.71 3.70
N ASP A 6 9.59 7.08 3.55
CA ASP A 6 8.58 7.02 4.62
C ASP A 6 7.87 5.67 4.75
N SER A 7 8.25 4.70 3.91
CA SER A 7 7.69 3.35 3.86
C SER A 7 8.69 2.32 4.39
N GLU A 8 8.18 1.20 4.89
CA GLU A 8 8.93 0.16 5.58
C GLU A 8 8.83 -1.18 4.83
N GLY A 9 9.69 -2.14 5.19
CA GLY A 9 9.59 -3.52 4.70
C GLY A 9 10.61 -3.90 3.62
N LEU A 10 10.16 -4.70 2.65
CA LEU A 10 11.05 -5.44 1.76
C LEU A 10 11.71 -4.56 0.68
N LEU A 11 13.05 -4.51 0.70
CA LEU A 11 13.87 -3.95 -0.37
C LEU A 11 14.87 -5.00 -0.86
N LEU A 12 14.75 -5.40 -2.13
CA LEU A 12 15.69 -6.32 -2.77
C LEU A 12 16.88 -5.55 -3.35
N LEU A 13 18.09 -5.96 -2.99
CA LEU A 13 19.35 -5.39 -3.45
C LEU A 13 20.11 -6.45 -4.26
N THR A 14 20.56 -6.10 -5.45
CA THR A 14 21.35 -6.96 -6.34
C THR A 14 22.10 -6.07 -7.34
N ASP A 15 23.21 -6.55 -7.86
CA ASP A 15 23.99 -5.98 -8.96
C ASP A 15 23.70 -6.66 -10.31
N GLU A 16 22.87 -7.72 -10.33
CA GLU A 16 22.49 -8.42 -11.56
C GLU A 16 21.46 -7.61 -12.39
N GLY A 17 21.93 -6.94 -13.44
CA GLY A 17 21.10 -6.07 -14.29
C GLY A 17 19.86 -6.75 -14.88
N ALA A 18 19.99 -8.01 -15.33
CA ALA A 18 18.88 -8.77 -15.90
C ALA A 18 17.76 -9.04 -14.87
N LEU A 19 18.13 -9.34 -13.62
CA LEU A 19 17.17 -9.56 -12.55
C LEU A 19 16.47 -8.25 -12.17
N ILE A 20 17.22 -7.14 -12.09
CA ILE A 20 16.65 -5.80 -11.86
C ILE A 20 15.59 -5.50 -12.91
N GLN A 21 15.94 -5.60 -14.20
CA GLN A 21 15.01 -5.34 -15.29
C GLN A 21 13.77 -6.24 -15.19
N ARG A 22 13.94 -7.54 -14.95
CA ARG A 22 12.83 -8.48 -14.81
C ARG A 22 11.87 -8.11 -13.67
N LEU A 23 12.38 -7.62 -12.55
CA LEU A 23 11.55 -7.26 -11.40
C LEU A 23 10.94 -5.85 -11.49
N THR A 24 11.59 -4.92 -12.20
CA THR A 24 11.17 -3.51 -12.24
C THR A 24 10.46 -3.08 -13.51
N ASP A 25 10.59 -3.80 -14.62
CA ASP A 25 9.90 -3.45 -15.85
C ASP A 25 8.36 -3.53 -15.63
N PRO A 26 7.63 -2.43 -15.88
CA PRO A 26 6.18 -2.38 -15.70
C PRO A 26 5.42 -3.48 -16.46
N ARG A 27 5.98 -4.02 -17.56
CA ARG A 27 5.36 -5.05 -18.40
C ARG A 27 5.17 -6.38 -17.68
N HIS A 28 6.00 -6.68 -16.68
CA HIS A 28 5.93 -7.95 -15.98
C HIS A 28 4.82 -8.02 -14.92
N HIS A 29 4.22 -6.88 -14.55
CA HIS A 29 3.09 -6.81 -13.62
C HIS A 29 3.30 -7.62 -12.32
N ALA A 30 4.55 -7.64 -11.84
CA ALA A 30 4.94 -8.39 -10.66
C ALA A 30 4.09 -7.95 -9.45
N PRO A 31 3.39 -8.89 -8.79
CA PRO A 31 2.53 -8.57 -7.66
C PRO A 31 3.38 -8.08 -6.49
N LYS A 32 2.86 -7.07 -5.79
CA LYS A 32 3.46 -6.49 -4.58
C LYS A 32 2.36 -6.39 -3.54
N THR A 33 2.56 -7.06 -2.42
CA THR A 33 1.62 -7.05 -1.30
C THR A 33 2.14 -6.12 -0.22
N TYR A 34 1.26 -5.22 0.22
CA TYR A 34 1.54 -4.19 1.21
C TYR A 34 0.64 -4.42 2.42
N LEU A 35 1.16 -4.07 3.58
CA LEU A 35 0.39 -3.97 4.80
C LEU A 35 0.30 -2.48 5.17
N ALA A 36 -0.89 -1.91 5.06
CA ALA A 36 -1.14 -0.49 5.27
C ALA A 36 -1.97 -0.26 6.53
N GLN A 37 -1.45 0.51 7.47
CA GLN A 37 -2.23 1.06 8.58
C GLN A 37 -2.90 2.35 8.09
N ILE A 38 -4.20 2.48 8.30
CA ILE A 38 -5.00 3.60 7.80
C ILE A 38 -5.80 4.26 8.92
N GLU A 39 -6.13 5.54 8.75
CA GLU A 39 -7.14 6.18 9.58
C GLU A 39 -8.54 5.66 9.21
N ARG A 40 -9.37 5.46 10.23
CA ARG A 40 -10.77 5.03 10.18
C ARG A 40 -10.96 3.60 9.67
N GLU A 41 -11.96 2.93 10.23
CA GLU A 41 -12.37 1.60 9.80
C GLU A 41 -13.04 1.68 8.41
N PRO A 42 -12.53 0.97 7.39
CA PRO A 42 -13.15 0.96 6.06
C PRO A 42 -14.36 0.04 6.03
N ASP A 43 -15.42 0.50 5.38
CA ASP A 43 -16.59 -0.33 5.06
C ASP A 43 -16.35 -1.18 3.80
N ASP A 44 -17.30 -2.07 3.50
CA ASP A 44 -17.25 -2.91 2.30
C ASP A 44 -17.28 -2.08 1.01
N GLY A 45 -17.89 -0.89 1.03
CA GLY A 45 -17.92 0.03 -0.09
C GLY A 45 -16.53 0.53 -0.46
N ALA A 46 -15.78 1.01 0.53
CA ALA A 46 -14.39 1.46 0.39
C ALA A 46 -13.48 0.31 -0.08
N LEU A 47 -13.60 -0.87 0.53
CA LEU A 47 -12.83 -2.05 0.11
C LEU A 47 -13.15 -2.44 -1.35
N ASN A 48 -14.42 -2.42 -1.74
CA ASN A 48 -14.82 -2.73 -3.11
C ASN A 48 -14.38 -1.66 -4.11
N ALA A 49 -14.30 -0.39 -3.71
CA ALA A 49 -13.72 0.67 -4.54
C ALA A 49 -12.23 0.41 -4.79
N LEU A 50 -11.45 0.08 -3.74
CA LEU A 50 -10.03 -0.28 -3.88
C LEU A 50 -9.84 -1.50 -4.80
N ARG A 51 -10.68 -2.54 -4.66
CA ARG A 51 -10.62 -3.76 -5.47
C ARG A 51 -10.90 -3.51 -6.95
N ARG A 52 -11.92 -2.71 -7.26
CA ARG A 52 -12.31 -2.38 -8.65
C ARG A 52 -11.36 -1.39 -9.30
N GLY A 53 -10.70 -0.57 -8.49
CA GLY A 53 -9.83 0.51 -8.92
C GLY A 53 -10.47 1.88 -8.68
N VAL A 54 -9.62 2.84 -8.35
CA VAL A 54 -10.01 4.22 -7.99
C VAL A 54 -9.40 5.20 -8.98
N THR A 55 -10.13 6.28 -9.27
CA THR A 55 -9.62 7.36 -10.12
C THR A 55 -8.66 8.24 -9.33
N LEU A 56 -7.40 8.32 -9.80
CA LEU A 56 -6.39 9.23 -9.29
C LEU A 56 -6.06 10.29 -10.35
N ASN A 57 -5.29 11.32 -9.99
CA ASN A 57 -4.94 12.43 -10.91
C ASN A 57 -4.21 11.97 -12.19
N ASP A 58 -3.50 10.85 -12.13
CA ASP A 58 -2.79 10.22 -13.23
C ASP A 58 -3.60 9.08 -13.88
N GLY A 59 -4.91 9.00 -13.63
CA GLY A 59 -5.86 8.02 -14.21
C GLY A 59 -6.35 6.94 -13.24
N THR A 60 -7.25 6.08 -13.71
CA THR A 60 -7.82 4.98 -12.91
C THR A 60 -6.78 3.90 -12.62
N THR A 61 -6.73 3.43 -11.38
CA THR A 61 -5.87 2.29 -11.01
C THR A 61 -6.39 1.00 -11.60
N ARG A 62 -5.51 0.03 -11.81
CA ARG A 62 -5.91 -1.34 -12.14
C ARG A 62 -6.64 -1.97 -10.95
N PRO A 63 -7.43 -3.03 -11.20
CA PRO A 63 -7.98 -3.85 -10.13
C PRO A 63 -6.88 -4.35 -9.18
N ALA A 64 -7.23 -4.43 -7.90
CA ALA A 64 -6.33 -4.82 -6.82
C ALA A 64 -7.02 -5.84 -5.91
N GLU A 65 -6.22 -6.54 -5.11
CA GLU A 65 -6.74 -7.25 -3.95
C GLU A 65 -6.65 -6.29 -2.76
N ALA A 66 -7.73 -6.16 -1.99
CA ALA A 66 -7.75 -5.37 -0.77
C ALA A 66 -8.64 -6.05 0.26
N GLN A 67 -8.11 -6.26 1.46
CA GLN A 67 -8.85 -6.86 2.57
C GLN A 67 -8.40 -6.29 3.90
N ARG A 68 -9.34 -6.22 4.85
CA ARG A 68 -9.00 -5.94 6.24
C ARG A 68 -8.30 -7.14 6.85
N VAL A 69 -7.29 -6.86 7.65
CA VAL A 69 -6.56 -7.86 8.43
C VAL A 69 -6.37 -7.35 9.87
N ALA A 70 -6.08 -8.24 10.80
CA ALA A 70 -5.62 -7.82 12.13
C ALA A 70 -4.21 -7.23 12.03
N ALA A 71 -3.83 -6.42 13.01
CA ALA A 71 -2.43 -6.05 13.19
C ALA A 71 -1.60 -7.35 13.37
N PRO A 72 -0.51 -7.56 12.62
CA PRO A 72 0.29 -8.76 12.76
C PRO A 72 1.11 -8.75 14.04
N ASP A 73 1.20 -9.90 14.70
CA ASP A 73 1.98 -10.07 15.94
C ASP A 73 3.49 -9.86 15.75
N TRP A 74 4.00 -10.07 14.52
CA TRP A 74 5.41 -9.89 14.15
C TRP A 74 5.78 -8.44 13.83
N LEU A 75 4.80 -7.51 13.84
CA LEU A 75 5.03 -6.14 13.44
C LEU A 75 5.86 -5.38 14.47
N TRP A 76 7.00 -4.84 14.04
CA TRP A 76 7.86 -4.04 14.92
C TRP A 76 7.26 -2.66 15.21
N PRO A 77 7.58 -2.04 16.36
CA PRO A 77 7.27 -0.63 16.63
C PRO A 77 7.92 0.29 15.59
N ARG A 78 7.25 1.38 15.23
CA ARG A 78 7.80 2.41 14.32
C ARG A 78 8.46 3.53 15.13
N ASP A 79 9.61 4.00 14.66
CA ASP A 79 10.31 5.17 15.19
C ASP A 79 10.59 6.21 14.08
N PRO A 80 10.06 7.44 14.16
CA PRO A 80 9.11 7.92 15.16
C PRO A 80 7.75 7.21 15.03
N PRO A 81 6.96 7.15 16.11
CA PRO A 81 5.63 6.54 16.07
C PRO A 81 4.73 7.24 15.04
N ILE A 82 3.70 6.52 14.59
CA ILE A 82 2.69 7.09 13.70
C ILE A 82 2.02 8.32 14.35
N ARG A 83 1.65 9.29 13.52
CA ARG A 83 0.86 10.44 13.97
C ARG A 83 -0.61 10.05 14.03
N ALA A 84 -0.97 9.26 15.04
CA ALA A 84 -2.36 8.91 15.31
C ALA A 84 -3.07 10.01 16.10
N ARG A 85 -4.38 10.15 15.87
CA ARG A 85 -5.27 10.97 16.71
C ARG A 85 -6.02 10.02 17.62
N GLU A 86 -5.93 10.21 18.95
CA GLU A 86 -6.58 9.32 19.93
C GLU A 86 -8.09 9.14 19.69
N SER A 87 -8.76 10.15 19.13
CA SER A 87 -10.19 10.13 18.82
C SER A 87 -10.55 9.44 17.50
N VAL A 88 -9.55 8.99 16.72
CA VAL A 88 -9.76 8.36 15.41
C VAL A 88 -9.18 6.95 15.45
N ALA A 89 -10.05 5.95 15.37
CA ALA A 89 -9.63 4.55 15.25
C ALA A 89 -8.78 4.34 13.98
N ASP A 90 -7.85 3.40 14.04
CA ASP A 90 -7.08 2.94 12.90
C ASP A 90 -7.44 1.49 12.53
N ALA A 91 -7.07 1.10 11.32
CA ALA A 91 -7.31 -0.24 10.80
C ALA A 91 -6.14 -0.70 9.93
N TRP A 92 -6.03 -2.01 9.73
CA TRP A 92 -5.00 -2.61 8.89
C TRP A 92 -5.59 -3.21 7.62
N LEU A 93 -4.98 -2.87 6.48
CA LEU A 93 -5.31 -3.42 5.18
C LEU A 93 -4.13 -4.18 4.60
N GLN A 94 -4.41 -5.36 4.05
CA GLN A 94 -3.52 -6.02 3.11
C GLN A 94 -3.95 -5.66 1.69
N ILE A 95 -3.04 -5.09 0.89
CA ILE A 95 -3.32 -4.65 -0.49
C ILE A 95 -2.29 -5.26 -1.43
N THR A 96 -2.72 -6.00 -2.46
CA THR A 96 -1.85 -6.52 -3.51
C THR A 96 -2.06 -5.76 -4.81
N LEU A 97 -0.99 -5.14 -5.33
CA LEU A 97 -0.98 -4.41 -6.60
C LEU A 97 -0.12 -5.11 -7.64
N ARG A 98 -0.53 -5.01 -8.91
CA ARG A 98 0.24 -5.46 -10.09
C ARG A 98 0.78 -4.32 -10.95
N GLU A 99 0.79 -3.13 -10.38
CA GLU A 99 1.37 -1.91 -10.92
C GLU A 99 2.19 -1.20 -9.83
N GLY A 100 2.83 -0.07 -10.17
CA GLY A 100 3.74 0.61 -9.27
C GLY A 100 3.83 2.11 -9.56
N ARG A 101 2.70 2.81 -9.47
CA ARG A 101 2.66 4.28 -9.64
C ARG A 101 3.20 4.97 -8.39
N ASN A 102 3.65 6.22 -8.53
CA ASN A 102 4.20 6.99 -7.41
C ASN A 102 3.21 7.01 -6.23
N ARG A 103 3.66 6.63 -5.03
CA ARG A 103 2.87 6.66 -3.77
C ARG A 103 1.48 6.02 -3.86
N GLN A 104 1.32 5.01 -4.72
CA GLN A 104 0.01 4.53 -5.15
C GLN A 104 -0.89 4.09 -3.99
N ILE A 105 -0.38 3.28 -3.05
CA ILE A 105 -1.17 2.83 -1.89
C ILE A 105 -1.72 4.03 -1.11
N ARG A 106 -0.85 4.98 -0.74
CA ARG A 106 -1.25 6.17 0.03
C ARG A 106 -2.31 7.00 -0.67
N ARG A 107 -2.20 7.15 -1.99
CA ARG A 107 -3.18 7.88 -2.81
C ARG A 107 -4.50 7.11 -2.93
N MET A 108 -4.43 5.79 -3.10
CA MET A 108 -5.63 4.94 -3.18
C MET A 108 -6.42 4.95 -1.88
N THR A 109 -5.77 4.73 -0.73
CA THR A 109 -6.50 4.70 0.55
C THR A 109 -7.05 6.08 0.92
N ALA A 110 -6.31 7.17 0.64
CA ALA A 110 -6.82 8.53 0.82
C ALA A 110 -8.04 8.84 -0.08
N ALA A 111 -8.03 8.38 -1.34
CA ALA A 111 -9.14 8.59 -2.28
C ALA A 111 -10.46 7.92 -1.82
N VAL A 112 -10.38 6.85 -1.03
CA VAL A 112 -11.54 6.20 -0.42
C VAL A 112 -11.84 6.69 1.01
N GLY A 113 -11.18 7.76 1.46
CA GLY A 113 -11.44 8.39 2.77
C GLY A 113 -10.64 7.82 3.94
N HIS A 114 -9.64 6.98 3.68
CA HIS A 114 -8.83 6.29 4.69
C HIS A 114 -7.32 6.56 4.52
N PRO A 115 -6.81 7.76 4.86
CA PRO A 115 -5.40 8.10 4.70
C PRO A 115 -4.46 7.09 5.37
N THR A 116 -3.37 6.72 4.69
CA THR A 116 -2.35 5.80 5.23
C THR A 116 -1.50 6.47 6.31
N LEU A 117 -1.43 5.84 7.48
CA LEU A 117 -0.57 6.20 8.62
C LEU A 117 0.81 5.52 8.52
N ARG A 118 0.81 4.23 8.18
CA ARG A 118 2.00 3.37 8.08
C ARG A 118 1.91 2.48 6.84
N LEU A 119 3.03 2.28 6.17
CA LEU A 119 3.17 1.43 4.99
C LEU A 119 4.52 0.75 5.00
#